data_AF-A0A7W0MK72-F1
#
_entry.id   AF-A0A7W0MK72-F1
#
_cell.length_a   1.000
_cell.length_b   1.000
_cell.length_c   1.000
_cell.angle_alpha   90.00
_cell.angle_beta   90.00
_cell.angle_gamma   90.00
#
_symmetry.space_group_name_H-M   'P 1'
#
loop_
_entity.id
_entity.type
_entity.pdbx_description
1 polymer ?
#
loop_
_entity_poly.entity_id
_entity_poly.type
_entity_poly.pdbx_seq_one_letter_code
_entity_poly.pdbx_strand_id
1 'polypeptide(L)'
;MSIQYLKDAVANNDFEKLIRYLRLHLGDGNEAAGRKEIEKAWVEALKLLLDVPPTDRAFILETLERKDAATLAHLFFYLHFYFVKRSGEWIHDGTL
;
A
#
# COMPACT_ATOMS: atom_id res chain seq x y z
N MET A 1 13.94 3.48 11.60
CA MET A 1 14.79 2.96 10.51
C MET A 1 15.11 4.11 9.56
N SER A 2 16.30 4.16 8.95
CA SER A 2 16.75 5.29 8.10
C SER A 2 16.44 5.08 6.61
N ILE A 3 16.39 6.15 5.82
CA ILE A 3 16.29 6.08 4.36
C ILE A 3 17.46 5.27 3.76
N GLN A 4 18.65 5.37 4.35
CA GLN A 4 19.83 4.63 3.91
C GLN A 4 19.62 3.11 4.02
N TYR A 5 18.97 2.64 5.09
CA TYR A 5 18.65 1.22 5.27
C TYR A 5 17.83 0.64 4.10
N LEU A 6 16.89 1.44 3.56
CA LEU A 6 16.06 1.05 2.42
C LEU A 6 16.83 1.11 1.11
N LYS A 7 17.66 2.14 0.91
CA LYS A 7 18.54 2.24 -0.26
C LYS A 7 19.47 1.04 -0.36
N ASP A 8 20.07 0.62 0.76
CA ASP A 8 20.94 -0.54 0.81
C ASP A 8 20.17 -1.84 0.51
N ALA A 9 18.92 -1.96 0.99
CA ALA A 9 18.07 -3.11 0.69
C ALA A 9 17.78 -3.21 -0.82
N VAL A 10 17.44 -2.09 -1.48
CA VAL A 10 17.25 -2.03 -2.93
C VAL A 10 18.52 -2.40 -3.67
N ALA A 11 19.66 -1.81 -3.30
CA ALA A 11 20.94 -2.07 -3.97
C ALA A 11 21.39 -3.55 -3.90
N ASN A 12 20.97 -4.27 -2.86
CA ASN A 12 21.29 -5.68 -2.65
C ASN A 12 20.17 -6.64 -3.08
N ASN A 13 19.10 -6.17 -3.71
CA ASN A 13 17.89 -6.96 -4.02
C ASN A 13 17.30 -7.69 -2.79
N ASP A 14 17.44 -7.09 -1.60
CA ASP A 14 16.91 -7.63 -0.35
C ASP A 14 15.44 -7.22 -0.18
N PHE A 15 14.58 -7.89 -0.95
CA PHE A 15 13.15 -7.60 -0.97
C PHE A 15 12.47 -7.91 0.37
N GLU A 16 12.95 -8.91 1.11
CA GLU A 16 12.42 -9.23 2.44
C GLU A 16 12.63 -8.06 3.41
N LYS A 17 13.77 -7.39 3.36
CA LYS A 17 14.05 -6.21 4.18
C LYS A 17 13.13 -5.03 3.86
N LEU A 18 12.80 -4.81 2.59
CA LEU A 18 11.83 -3.79 2.17
C LEU A 18 10.42 -4.11 2.65
N ILE A 19 9.98 -5.37 2.48
CA ILE A 19 8.66 -5.82 2.90
C ILE A 19 8.54 -5.83 4.43
N ARG A 20 9.60 -6.22 5.15
CA ARG A 20 9.67 -6.16 6.61
C ARG A 20 9.53 -4.74 7.13
N TYR A 21 10.22 -3.78 6.50
CA TYR A 21 10.05 -2.37 6.84
C TYR A 21 8.59 -1.92 6.69
N LEU A 22 7.94 -2.29 5.58
CA LEU A 22 6.53 -1.97 5.35
C LEU A 22 5.62 -2.56 6.44
N ARG A 23 5.78 -3.85 6.77
CA ARG A 23 5.00 -4.53 7.82
C ARG A 23 5.20 -3.88 9.19
N LEU A 24 6.43 -3.51 9.54
CA LEU A 24 6.69 -2.83 10.80
C LEU A 24 6.06 -1.43 10.85
N HIS A 25 6.06 -0.71 9.74
CA HIS A 25 5.45 0.62 9.68
C HIS A 25 3.91 0.55 9.80
N LEU A 26 3.28 -0.33 9.02
CA LEU A 26 1.82 -0.53 9.04
C LEU A 26 1.31 -1.20 10.32
N GLY A 27 2.16 -1.99 10.99
CA GLY A 27 1.80 -2.71 12.19
C GLY A 27 2.19 -2.03 13.50
N ASP A 28 2.60 -0.76 13.45
CA ASP A 28 3.12 0.00 14.60
C ASP A 28 4.19 -0.77 15.40
N GLY A 29 5.17 -1.33 14.68
CA GLY A 29 6.23 -2.16 15.25
C GLY A 29 5.90 -3.65 15.37
N ASN A 30 4.66 -4.07 15.10
CA ASN A 30 4.26 -5.48 15.08
C ASN A 30 4.12 -6.03 13.65
N GLU A 31 5.04 -6.88 13.22
CA GLU A 31 5.05 -7.43 11.86
C GLU A 31 3.79 -8.24 11.52
N ALA A 32 3.23 -8.98 12.49
CA ALA A 32 2.02 -9.77 12.28
C ALA A 32 0.80 -8.87 12.08
N ALA A 33 0.71 -7.78 12.85
CA ALA A 33 -0.32 -6.77 12.67
C ALA A 33 -0.19 -6.11 11.29
N GLY A 34 0.99 -5.66 10.89
CA GLY A 34 1.18 -5.01 9.59
C GLY A 34 0.96 -5.95 8.40
N ARG A 35 1.25 -7.24 8.54
CA ARG A 35 0.84 -8.24 7.54
C ARG A 35 -0.68 -8.30 7.41
N LYS A 36 -1.41 -8.33 8.53
CA LYS A 36 -2.87 -8.33 8.54
C LYS A 36 -3.44 -7.06 7.87
N GLU A 37 -2.83 -5.90 8.12
CA GLU A 37 -3.22 -4.63 7.47
C GLU A 37 -3.04 -4.70 5.96
N ILE A 38 -1.91 -5.25 5.49
CA ILE A 38 -1.70 -5.45 4.05
C ILE A 38 -2.80 -6.35 3.49
N GLU A 39 -3.02 -7.53 4.08
CA GLU A 39 -4.01 -8.49 3.62
C GLU A 39 -5.43 -7.90 3.57
N LYS A 40 -5.83 -7.12 4.58
CA LYS A 40 -7.11 -6.40 4.60
C LYS A 40 -7.29 -5.48 3.40
N ALA A 41 -6.28 -4.68 3.08
CA ALA A 41 -6.34 -3.75 1.94
C ALA A 41 -6.62 -4.49 0.62
N TRP A 42 -5.92 -5.61 0.41
CA TRP A 42 -6.09 -6.44 -0.79
C TRP A 42 -7.46 -7.13 -0.82
N VAL A 43 -7.92 -7.67 0.31
CA VAL A 43 -9.25 -8.29 0.42
C VAL A 43 -10.37 -7.27 0.12
N GLU A 44 -10.29 -6.06 0.67
CA GLU A 44 -11.28 -5.02 0.40
C GLU A 44 -11.27 -4.56 -1.06
N ALA A 45 -10.09 -4.41 -1.66
CA ALA A 45 -10.00 -4.11 -3.08
C ALA A 45 -10.62 -5.22 -3.94
N LEU A 46 -10.36 -6.49 -3.63
CA LEU A 46 -10.90 -7.64 -4.35
C LEU A 46 -12.44 -7.71 -4.25
N LYS A 47 -13.01 -7.47 -3.07
CA LYS A 47 -14.49 -7.42 -2.90
C LYS A 47 -15.14 -6.43 -3.86
N LEU A 48 -14.50 -5.27 -4.08
CA LEU A 48 -14.98 -4.24 -5.01
C LEU A 48 -14.78 -4.62 -6.49
N LEU A 49 -13.98 -5.64 -6.81
CA LEU A 49 -13.86 -6.14 -8.18
C LEU A 49 -14.89 -7.24 -8.48
N LEU A 50 -15.47 -7.87 -7.46
CA LEU A 50 -16.41 -8.97 -7.63
C LEU A 50 -17.82 -8.53 -8.02
N ASP A 51 -18.22 -7.30 -7.68
CA ASP A 51 -19.65 -6.90 -7.71
C ASP A 51 -19.93 -5.49 -8.27
N VAL A 52 -19.11 -4.97 -9.20
CA VAL A 52 -19.15 -3.53 -9.55
C VAL A 52 -19.33 -3.25 -11.05
N PRO A 53 -20.08 -2.18 -11.42
CA PRO A 53 -20.22 -1.64 -12.77
C PRO A 53 -18.89 -1.43 -13.53
N PRO A 54 -18.95 -1.18 -14.86
CA PRO A 54 -17.76 -1.04 -15.69
C PRO A 54 -16.77 -0.02 -15.10
N THR A 55 -15.54 -0.49 -14.89
CA THR A 55 -14.41 0.33 -14.43
C THR A 55 -14.14 1.47 -15.41
N ASP A 56 -13.89 2.67 -14.91
CA ASP A 56 -13.40 3.79 -15.71
C ASP A 56 -11.95 3.56 -16.16
N ARG A 57 -11.80 2.75 -17.22
CA ARG A 57 -10.50 2.39 -17.79
C ARG A 57 -9.80 3.60 -18.42
N ALA A 58 -10.54 4.57 -18.92
CA ALA A 58 -9.96 5.76 -19.54
C ALA A 58 -9.19 6.57 -18.50
N PHE A 59 -9.80 6.82 -17.34
CA PHE A 59 -9.14 7.50 -16.22
C PHE A 59 -7.88 6.76 -15.75
N ILE A 60 -7.93 5.43 -15.64
CA ILE A 60 -6.78 4.61 -15.20
C ILE A 60 -5.61 4.76 -16.17
N LEU A 61 -5.85 4.54 -17.48
CA LEU A 61 -4.79 4.57 -18.48
C LEU A 61 -4.20 5.98 -18.63
N GLU A 62 -5.04 7.01 -18.61
CA GLU A 62 -4.57 8.40 -18.64
C GLU A 62 -3.69 8.72 -17.42
N THR A 63 -4.07 8.27 -16.22
CA THR A 63 -3.30 8.50 -15.01
C THR A 63 -1.92 7.84 -15.10
N LEU A 64 -1.86 6.61 -15.62
CA LEU A 64 -0.60 5.88 -15.80
C LEU A 64 0.32 6.53 -16.84
N GLU A 65 -0.25 7.12 -17.90
CA GLU A 65 0.51 7.78 -18.95
C GLU A 65 1.03 9.16 -18.53
N ARG A 66 0.21 9.94 -17.79
CA ARG A 66 0.48 11.36 -17.54
C ARG A 66 1.23 11.67 -16.25
N LYS A 67 1.35 10.71 -15.33
CA LYS A 67 1.96 10.94 -14.00
C LYS A 67 3.33 10.29 -13.91
N ASP A 68 4.24 10.95 -13.20
CA ASP A 68 5.56 10.42 -12.92
C ASP A 68 5.51 9.24 -11.93
N ALA A 69 6.55 8.40 -11.95
CA ALA A 69 6.62 7.21 -11.11
C ALA A 69 6.55 7.49 -9.60
N ALA A 70 7.07 8.63 -9.14
CA ALA A 70 7.00 8.98 -7.72
C ALA A 70 5.55 9.32 -7.33
N THR A 71 4.83 10.08 -8.15
CA THR A 71 3.40 10.34 -7.96
C THR A 71 2.59 9.06 -7.95
N LEU A 72 2.84 8.14 -8.89
CA LEU A 72 2.14 6.85 -8.95
C LEU A 72 2.42 5.98 -7.71
N ALA A 73 3.66 5.98 -7.20
CA ALA A 73 4.01 5.29 -5.97
C ALA A 73 3.25 5.86 -4.76
N HIS A 74 3.14 7.19 -4.65
CA HIS A 74 2.34 7.81 -3.59
C HIS A 74 0.86 7.45 -3.74
N LEU A 75 0.29 7.53 -4.95
CA LEU A 75 -1.09 7.14 -5.22
C LEU A 75 -1.36 5.69 -4.78
N PHE A 76 -0.44 4.76 -5.05
CA PHE A 76 -0.53 3.38 -4.57
C PHE A 76 -0.66 3.31 -3.04
N PHE A 77 0.18 4.04 -2.29
CA PHE A 77 0.07 4.09 -0.83
C PHE A 77 -1.24 4.73 -0.35
N TYR A 78 -1.68 5.83 -0.95
CA TYR A 78 -2.98 6.44 -0.62
C TYR A 78 -4.15 5.48 -0.84
N LEU A 79 -4.16 4.75 -1.96
CA LEU A 79 -5.18 3.74 -2.25
C LEU A 79 -5.11 2.57 -1.26
N HIS A 80 -3.91 2.11 -0.93
CA HIS A 80 -3.69 1.07 0.06
C HIS A 80 -4.35 1.45 1.40
N PHE A 81 -4.00 2.62 1.93
CA PHE A 81 -4.59 3.13 3.17
C PHE A 81 -6.10 3.33 3.06
N TYR A 82 -6.59 3.86 1.94
CA TYR A 82 -8.03 3.96 1.72
C TYR A 82 -8.75 2.61 1.88
N PHE A 83 -8.20 1.52 1.34
CA PHE A 83 -8.78 0.18 1.48
C PHE A 83 -8.61 -0.42 2.88
N VAL A 84 -7.48 -0.19 3.55
CA VAL A 84 -7.30 -0.55 4.97
C VAL A 84 -8.41 0.10 5.81
N LYS A 85 -8.64 1.40 5.64
CA LYS A 85 -9.67 2.14 6.38
C LYS A 85 -11.07 1.59 6.09
N ARG A 86 -11.35 1.26 4.84
CA ARG A 86 -12.62 0.66 4.41
C ARG A 86 -12.87 -0.70 5.07
N SER A 87 -11.83 -1.46 5.42
CA SER A 87 -11.95 -2.76 6.07
C SER A 87 -12.51 -2.74 7.50
N GLY A 88 -12.64 -1.54 8.10
CA GLY A 88 -13.30 -1.35 9.40
C GLY A 88 -12.40 -1.57 10.62
N GLU A 89 -11.16 -2.03 10.44
CA GLU A 89 -10.17 -2.18 11.50
C GLU A 89 -8.89 -1.43 11.08
N TRP A 90 -8.71 -0.21 11.56
CA TRP A 90 -7.49 0.56 11.36
C TRP A 90 -6.78 0.72 12.71
N ILE A 91 -5.51 0.32 12.80
CA ILE A 91 -4.76 0.27 14.07
C ILE A 91 -4.08 1.61 14.40
N HIS A 92 -3.96 2.55 13.46
CA HIS A 92 -3.33 3.86 13.73
C HIS A 92 -4.33 4.97 14.11
N ASP A 93 -4.25 5.53 15.31
CA ASP A 93 -5.01 6.74 15.69
C ASP A 93 -4.48 8.04 15.04
N GLY A 94 -3.53 7.95 14.10
CA GLY A 94 -2.92 9.08 13.42
C GLY A 94 -3.73 9.55 12.20
N THR A 95 -4.09 10.83 12.17
CA THR A 95 -4.54 11.54 10.96
C THR A 95 -3.47 11.45 9.87
N LEU A 96 -3.88 11.00 8.68
CA LEU A 96 -3.13 11.10 7.42
C LEU A 96 -2.64 12.53 7.16
#